data_AF-A0A835ITF5-F1
#
_entry.id   AF-A0A835ITF5-F1
#
_cell.length_a   1.000
_cell.length_b   1.000
_cell.length_c   1.000
_cell.angle_alpha   90.00
_cell.angle_beta   90.00
_cell.angle_gamma   90.00
#
_symmetry.space_group_name_H-M   'P 1'
#
loop_
_entity.id
_entity.type
_entity.pdbx_description
1 polymer ?
#
loop_
_entity_poly.entity_id
_entity_poly.type
_entity_poly.pdbx_seq_one_letter_code
_entity_poly.pdbx_strand_id
1 'polypeptide(L)'
;MELRAQSGTVASAARAEYDSEEDGGMTPLGGAPMSAGEHNGSKLDRYAPYVTLNIDGASHGNPGPAGMGCVLRNYDGGFIVASVDYVPVGTSFLAEALAMRLGLDQVH
;
A
#
# COMPACT_ATOMS: atom_id res chain seq x y z
N MET A 1 -23.33 12.42 -30.38
CA MET A 1 -22.93 10.99 -30.40
C MET A 1 -22.72 10.59 -28.96
N GLU A 2 -23.78 10.09 -28.33
CA GLU A 2 -23.79 9.65 -26.93
C GLU A 2 -23.18 8.25 -26.84
N LEU A 3 -22.30 8.03 -25.87
CA LEU A 3 -21.86 6.70 -25.45
C LEU A 3 -22.33 6.48 -24.02
N ARG A 4 -23.47 5.80 -23.90
CA ARG A 4 -23.97 5.19 -22.67
C ARG A 4 -23.13 3.96 -22.37
N ALA A 5 -22.48 3.92 -21.21
CA ALA A 5 -22.02 2.69 -20.59
C ALA A 5 -22.97 2.35 -19.43
N GLN A 6 -23.60 1.17 -19.52
CA GLN A 6 -24.28 0.52 -18.40
C GLN A 6 -23.42 -0.66 -17.93
N SER A 7 -23.67 -1.08 -16.67
CA SER A 7 -23.14 -2.26 -15.96
C SER A 7 -21.90 -1.95 -15.11
N GLY A 8 -21.88 -2.14 -13.79
CA GLY A 8 -22.78 -2.94 -12.94
C GLY A 8 -22.59 -2.62 -11.45
N THR A 9 -23.53 -3.10 -10.66
CA THR A 9 -23.56 -3.01 -9.20
C THR A 9 -22.43 -3.83 -8.59
N VAL A 10 -21.59 -3.22 -7.75
CA VAL A 10 -20.72 -3.94 -6.81
C VAL A 10 -21.23 -3.72 -5.39
N ALA A 11 -21.39 -4.83 -4.69
CA ALA A 11 -22.00 -4.93 -3.38
C ALA A 11 -21.04 -4.46 -2.26
N SER A 12 -21.55 -3.54 -1.43
CA SER A 12 -21.59 -3.53 0.04
C SER A 12 -20.41 -4.07 0.90
N ALA A 13 -20.13 -3.25 1.93
CA ALA A 13 -19.50 -3.51 3.24
C ALA A 13 -17.97 -3.34 3.27
N ALA A 14 -17.36 -2.63 4.23
CA ALA A 14 -17.79 -2.22 5.56
C ALA A 14 -17.20 -0.86 5.93
N ARG A 15 -17.92 -0.10 6.77
CA ARG A 15 -17.39 1.09 7.43
C ARG A 15 -16.47 0.63 8.56
N ALA A 16 -15.20 1.01 8.52
CA ALA A 16 -14.35 0.96 9.69
C ALA A 16 -14.62 2.22 10.52
N GLU A 17 -15.33 2.05 11.63
CA GLU A 17 -15.38 3.05 12.69
C GLU A 17 -13.98 3.09 13.34
N TYR A 18 -13.35 4.26 13.27
CA TYR A 18 -12.13 4.55 14.01
C TYR A 18 -12.55 5.17 15.34
N ASP A 19 -12.53 4.36 16.40
CA ASP A 19 -12.70 4.86 17.77
C ASP A 19 -11.34 5.29 18.31
N SER A 20 -11.31 6.52 18.81
CA SER A 20 -10.11 7.23 19.25
C SER A 20 -9.78 6.90 20.71
N GLU A 21 -8.68 6.18 20.97
CA GLU A 21 -8.00 6.22 22.27
C GLU A 21 -6.46 6.16 22.09
N GLU A 22 -5.81 7.33 22.19
CA GLU A 22 -4.44 7.48 22.69
C GLU A 22 -4.43 7.07 24.18
N ASP A 23 -3.41 6.53 24.85
CA ASP A 23 -1.98 6.31 24.65
C ASP A 23 -1.54 5.33 25.78
N GLY A 24 -0.43 4.60 25.60
CA GLY A 24 0.33 4.07 26.74
C GLY A 24 0.29 2.54 26.98
N GLY A 25 1.09 1.79 26.21
CA GLY A 25 1.76 0.57 26.67
C GLY A 25 1.04 -0.76 26.45
N MET A 26 1.09 -1.31 25.23
CA MET A 26 0.39 -2.56 24.94
C MET A 26 1.24 -3.81 25.27
N THR A 27 1.07 -4.31 26.49
CA THR A 27 1.29 -5.74 26.77
C THR A 27 0.13 -6.54 26.19
N PRO A 28 0.35 -7.72 25.58
CA PRO A 28 -0.77 -8.62 25.29
C PRO A 28 -1.30 -9.14 26.62
N LEU A 29 -2.47 -8.66 27.03
CA LEU A 29 -3.13 -9.10 28.26
C LEU A 29 -3.48 -10.59 28.15
N GLY A 30 -3.14 -11.31 29.22
CA GLY A 30 -3.04 -12.76 29.26
C GLY A 30 -4.32 -13.51 28.88
N GLY A 31 -4.13 -14.55 28.06
CA GLY A 31 -5.07 -15.62 27.80
C GLY A 31 -4.32 -16.88 27.40
N ALA A 32 -3.98 -17.70 28.41
CA ALA A 32 -3.35 -19.03 28.39
C ALA A 32 -2.03 -19.22 27.59
N PRO A 33 -1.01 -19.91 28.16
CA PRO A 33 0.16 -20.34 27.41
C PRO A 33 -0.25 -21.40 26.39
N MET A 34 -0.34 -21.02 25.12
CA MET A 34 -0.51 -22.00 24.03
C MET A 34 0.76 -22.85 23.96
N SER A 35 0.56 -24.15 24.20
CA SER A 35 1.56 -25.18 24.44
C SER A 35 2.75 -25.16 23.48
N ALA A 36 3.92 -25.49 24.02
CA ALA A 36 5.16 -25.73 23.27
C ALA A 36 4.93 -26.77 22.15
N GLY A 37 4.78 -26.28 20.93
CA GLY A 37 4.82 -27.03 19.69
C GLY A 37 5.83 -26.36 18.75
N GLU A 38 6.65 -27.19 18.11
CA GLU A 38 7.96 -26.86 17.54
C GLU A 38 7.94 -25.76 16.45
N HIS A 39 8.93 -24.86 16.52
CA HIS A 39 9.11 -23.70 15.65
C HIS A 39 9.56 -24.08 14.24
N ASN A 40 8.84 -23.63 13.19
CA ASN A 40 9.46 -23.32 11.90
C ASN A 40 8.64 -22.40 10.96
N GLY A 41 8.09 -21.30 11.50
CA GLY A 41 7.47 -20.23 10.70
C GLY A 41 8.11 -18.90 11.10
N SER A 42 8.67 -18.18 10.13
CA SER A 42 9.26 -16.86 10.37
C SER A 42 8.25 -15.96 11.10
N LYS A 43 8.73 -15.07 11.99
CA LYS A 43 7.92 -14.20 12.88
C LYS A 43 6.86 -13.30 12.16
N LEU A 44 6.75 -13.38 10.84
CA LEU A 44 5.91 -12.56 9.98
C LEU A 44 4.50 -13.13 9.73
N ASP A 45 4.24 -14.39 10.06
CA ASP A 45 2.94 -15.06 9.87
C ASP A 45 1.82 -14.55 10.82
N ARG A 46 2.07 -13.47 11.56
CA ARG A 46 1.16 -12.93 12.59
C ARG A 46 0.41 -11.67 12.15
N TYR A 47 0.66 -11.15 10.96
CA TYR A 47 -0.07 -10.01 10.42
C TYR A 47 -1.16 -10.50 9.46
N ALA A 48 -2.33 -9.86 9.49
CA ALA A 48 -3.33 -9.99 8.42
C ALA A 48 -2.65 -9.85 7.04
N PRO A 49 -3.22 -10.43 5.96
CA PRO A 49 -2.59 -10.34 4.63
C PRO A 49 -2.27 -8.87 4.32
N TYR A 50 -0.98 -8.58 4.15
CA TYR A 50 -0.49 -7.24 3.84
C TYR A 50 -0.15 -7.13 2.36
N VAL A 51 -0.06 -5.89 1.88
CA VAL A 51 0.47 -5.58 0.56
C VAL A 51 1.76 -4.78 0.73
N THR A 52 2.71 -4.98 -0.17
CA THR A 52 3.93 -4.18 -0.23
C THR A 52 3.85 -3.23 -1.41
N LEU A 53 4.21 -1.96 -1.19
CA LEU A 53 4.26 -0.93 -2.21
C LEU A 53 5.72 -0.52 -2.42
N ASN A 54 6.29 -0.92 -3.55
CA ASN A 54 7.59 -0.42 -3.99
C ASN A 54 7.39 0.85 -4.82
N ILE A 55 8.20 1.88 -4.59
CA ILE A 55 8.14 3.16 -5.29
C ILE A 55 9.53 3.57 -5.75
N ASP A 56 9.59 4.34 -6.82
CA ASP A 56 10.81 4.99 -7.30
C ASP A 56 10.44 6.24 -8.10
N GLY A 57 11.27 7.28 -7.99
CA GLY A 57 11.10 8.53 -8.69
C GLY A 57 12.44 9.04 -9.22
N ALA A 58 12.50 9.34 -10.51
CA ALA A 58 13.73 9.78 -11.17
C ALA A 58 13.56 11.14 -11.85
N SER A 59 14.61 11.97 -11.84
CA SER A 59 14.65 13.23 -12.58
C SER A 59 15.98 13.44 -13.30
N HIS A 60 15.93 13.99 -14.52
CA HIS A 60 17.10 14.35 -15.31
C HIS A 60 17.74 15.69 -14.91
N GLY A 61 17.24 16.35 -13.85
CA GLY A 61 17.80 17.59 -13.31
C GLY A 61 17.18 17.94 -11.95
N ASN A 62 17.66 19.00 -11.29
CA ASN A 62 17.09 19.45 -10.03
C ASN A 62 16.76 20.96 -10.06
N PRO A 63 15.70 21.39 -10.78
CA PRO A 63 14.67 20.56 -11.43
C PRO A 63 14.97 20.18 -12.90
N GLY A 64 14.25 19.19 -13.43
CA GLY A 64 14.29 18.76 -14.84
C GLY A 64 13.11 17.82 -15.18
N PRO A 65 13.02 17.30 -16.42
CA PRO A 65 12.05 16.26 -16.76
C PRO A 65 12.19 15.04 -15.84
N ALA A 66 11.07 14.53 -15.33
CA ALA A 66 11.05 13.49 -14.31
C ALA A 66 9.97 12.43 -14.59
N GLY A 67 10.07 11.31 -13.89
CA GLY A 67 9.09 10.23 -13.91
C GLY A 67 8.87 9.65 -12.52
N MET A 68 7.67 9.11 -12.31
CA MET A 68 7.29 8.43 -11.07
C MET A 68 6.79 7.02 -11.39
N GLY A 69 7.05 6.07 -10.51
CA GLY A 69 6.60 4.70 -10.69
C GLY A 69 6.38 3.96 -9.38
N CYS A 70 5.46 3.01 -9.40
CA CYS A 70 5.20 2.12 -8.27
C CYS A 70 4.82 0.71 -8.70
N VAL A 71 5.05 -0.26 -7.80
CA VAL A 71 4.61 -1.65 -7.93
C VAL A 71 3.98 -2.10 -6.62
N LEU A 72 2.74 -2.55 -6.67
CA LEU A 72 2.04 -3.17 -5.54
C LEU A 72 2.16 -4.70 -5.65
N ARG A 73 2.47 -5.36 -4.53
CA ARG A 73 2.62 -6.82 -4.43
C ARG A 73 1.84 -7.37 -3.26
N ASN A 74 1.38 -8.62 -3.38
CA ASN A 74 0.79 -9.34 -2.26
C ASN A 74 1.88 -9.74 -1.23
N TYR A 75 1.45 -10.32 -0.11
CA TYR A 75 2.35 -10.72 0.98
C TYR A 75 3.39 -11.79 0.58
N ASP A 76 3.13 -12.55 -0.49
CA ASP A 76 4.06 -13.54 -1.06
C ASP A 76 5.00 -12.94 -2.13
N GLY A 77 4.98 -11.61 -2.32
CA GLY A 77 5.77 -10.90 -3.34
C GLY A 77 5.22 -10.98 -4.77
N GLY A 78 4.08 -11.65 -4.95
CA GLY A 78 3.34 -11.74 -6.21
C GLY A 78 2.85 -10.37 -6.68
N PHE A 79 2.95 -10.13 -7.99
CA PHE A 79 2.55 -8.87 -8.62
C PHE A 79 1.03 -8.65 -8.53
N ILE A 80 0.62 -7.45 -8.12
CA ILE A 80 -0.80 -7.01 -8.15
C ILE A 80 -0.98 -5.98 -9.27
N VAL A 81 -0.26 -4.86 -9.20
CA VAL A 81 -0.36 -3.74 -10.16
C VAL A 81 0.94 -2.95 -10.23
N ALA A 82 1.19 -2.31 -11.38
CA ALA A 82 2.21 -1.29 -11.54
C ALA A 82 1.62 -0.06 -12.23
N SER A 83 2.05 1.12 -11.78
CA SER A 83 1.65 2.41 -12.34
C SER A 83 2.87 3.26 -12.55
N VAL A 84 2.87 4.04 -13.63
CA VAL A 84 3.92 5.00 -13.96
C VAL A 84 3.27 6.27 -14.51
N ASP A 85 3.93 7.40 -14.32
CA ASP A 85 3.51 8.67 -14.92
C ASP A 85 4.69 9.61 -15.15
N TYR A 86 4.47 10.57 -16.04
CA TYR A 86 5.45 11.58 -16.42
C TYR A 86 5.24 12.88 -15.64
N VAL A 87 6.34 13.46 -15.17
CA VAL A 87 6.37 14.76 -14.50
C VAL A 87 7.14 15.73 -15.40
N PRO A 88 6.46 16.68 -16.07
CA PRO A 88 7.08 17.57 -17.06
C PRO A 88 8.32 18.32 -16.54
N VAL A 89 8.23 18.84 -15.31
CA VAL A 89 9.33 19.47 -14.60
C VAL A 89 9.21 19.11 -13.13
N GLY A 90 10.23 18.44 -12.58
CA GLY A 90 10.27 18.04 -11.18
C GLY A 90 11.69 17.85 -10.66
N THR A 91 11.84 17.97 -9.35
CA THR A 91 13.06 17.54 -8.64
C THR A 91 13.02 16.03 -8.41
N SER A 92 14.16 15.42 -8.12
CA SER A 92 14.19 14.00 -7.73
C SER A 92 13.31 13.73 -6.50
N PHE A 93 13.34 14.64 -5.52
CA PHE A 93 12.50 14.53 -4.31
C PHE A 93 11.00 14.60 -4.62
N LEU A 94 10.59 15.51 -5.51
CA LEU A 94 9.19 15.59 -5.95
C LEU A 94 8.76 14.31 -6.67
N ALA A 95 9.61 13.75 -7.53
CA ALA A 95 9.32 12.51 -8.25
C ALA A 95 9.07 11.34 -7.29
N GLU A 96 9.92 11.16 -6.28
CA GLU A 96 9.78 10.13 -5.24
C GLU A 96 8.49 10.30 -4.41
N ALA A 97 8.19 11.54 -4.00
CA ALA A 97 6.97 11.84 -3.24
C ALA A 97 5.70 11.58 -4.07
N LEU A 98 5.73 11.91 -5.37
CA LEU A 98 4.62 11.64 -6.26
C LEU A 98 4.46 10.14 -6.54
N ALA A 99 5.55 9.37 -6.64
CA ALA A 99 5.51 7.91 -6.76
C ALA A 99 4.83 7.25 -5.55
N MET A 100 5.08 7.75 -4.33
CA MET A 100 4.38 7.33 -3.12
C MET A 100 2.88 7.55 -3.22
N ARG A 101 2.46 8.77 -3.58
CA ARG A 101 1.04 9.11 -3.75
C ARG A 101 0.39 8.24 -4.83
N LEU A 102 1.02 8.11 -6.00
CA LEU A 102 0.53 7.31 -7.12
C LEU A 102 0.22 5.88 -6.69
N GLY A 103 1.09 5.30 -5.87
CA GLY A 103 0.94 3.95 -5.33
C GLY A 103 -0.16 3.82 -4.28
N LEU A 104 -0.27 4.78 -3.36
CA LEU A 104 -1.35 4.82 -2.36
C LEU A 104 -2.72 4.99 -3.03
N ASP A 105 -2.79 5.78 -4.11
CA ASP A 105 -3.98 5.95 -4.94
C ASP A 105 -4.38 4.66 -5.70
N GLN A 106 -3.65 3.53 -5.56
CA GLN A 106 -4.05 2.21 -6.09
C GLN A 106 -4.70 1.30 -5.03
N VAL A 107 -4.70 1.70 -3.75
CA VAL A 107 -5.19 0.87 -2.63
C VAL A 107 -6.64 1.28 -2.32
N HIS A 108 -7.62 0.50 -2.78
CA HIS A 108 -9.06 0.70 -2.53
C HIS A 108 -9.73 -0.57 -2.05
#